data_AF-A0A923R6C5-F1
#
_entry.id   AF-A0A923R6C5-F1
#
_cell.length_a   1.000
_cell.length_b   1.000
_cell.length_c   1.000
_cell.angle_alpha   90.00
_cell.angle_beta   90.00
_cell.angle_gamma   90.00
#
_symmetry.space_group_name_H-M   'P 1'
#
loop_
_entity.id
_entity.type
_entity.pdbx_description
1 polymer ?
#
loop_
_entity_poly.entity_id
_entity_poly.type
_entity_poly.pdbx_seq_one_letter_code
_entity_poly.pdbx_strand_id
1 'polypeptide(L)'
;MNPNSPIIGHEKSEISYGSVIKELTGTASDLIQSEISLLKTELKSAAPNMTKHAAQTGIYGALFAISSLPLLTFAVIGLGILFGGMYWLSALVVGALCAAVGGYFGYHAFQKLKNEDLTFTRTRDGIAKAVYFIESKIHEVKNASHGGTNESNHIH
;
A
#
# COMPACT_ATOMS: atom_id res chain seq x y z
N MET A 1 37.05 -58.18 -31.68
CA MET A 1 36.84 -56.73 -31.91
C MET A 1 35.52 -56.34 -31.26
N ASN A 2 35.56 -55.60 -30.15
CA ASN A 2 34.76 -54.38 -29.87
C ASN A 2 34.76 -54.09 -28.34
N PRO A 3 35.60 -53.14 -27.88
CA PRO A 3 35.55 -52.56 -26.54
C PRO A 3 34.53 -51.40 -26.51
N ASN A 4 33.87 -51.20 -25.37
CA ASN A 4 32.89 -50.13 -25.08
C ASN A 4 31.43 -50.48 -25.43
N SER A 5 30.79 -51.24 -24.54
CA SER A 5 29.35 -51.05 -24.29
C SER A 5 29.17 -49.72 -23.55
N PRO A 6 28.47 -48.72 -24.12
CA PRO A 6 28.09 -47.53 -23.38
C PRO A 6 27.10 -47.95 -22.28
N ILE A 7 27.53 -47.76 -21.04
CA ILE A 7 26.66 -47.75 -19.85
C ILE A 7 25.61 -46.66 -20.08
N ILE A 8 24.38 -47.06 -20.42
CA ILE A 8 23.23 -46.16 -20.41
C ILE A 8 22.95 -45.86 -18.95
N GLY A 9 23.61 -44.83 -18.43
CA GLY A 9 23.18 -44.17 -17.21
C GLY A 9 21.78 -43.63 -17.48
N HIS A 10 20.80 -44.16 -16.73
CA HIS A 10 19.50 -43.53 -16.58
C HIS A 10 19.72 -42.11 -16.07
N GLU A 11 19.78 -41.13 -16.97
CA GLU A 11 19.49 -39.74 -16.65
C GLU A 11 18.01 -39.70 -16.31
N LYS A 12 17.71 -40.03 -15.05
CA LYS A 12 16.39 -39.92 -14.49
C LYS A 12 16.08 -38.43 -14.48
N SER A 13 15.31 -38.00 -15.47
CA SER A 13 14.59 -36.74 -15.53
C SER A 13 13.61 -36.68 -14.35
N GLU A 14 14.16 -36.57 -13.15
CA GLU A 14 13.40 -36.04 -12.03
C GLU A 14 13.20 -34.57 -12.39
N ILE A 15 12.06 -34.29 -13.04
CA ILE A 15 11.49 -32.96 -13.09
C ILE A 15 11.47 -32.50 -11.64
N SER A 16 12.49 -31.72 -11.29
CA SER A 16 12.75 -31.32 -9.93
C SER A 16 11.65 -30.33 -9.60
N TYR A 17 10.64 -30.77 -8.85
CA TYR A 17 9.64 -29.88 -8.28
C TYR A 17 10.28 -28.67 -7.58
N GLY A 18 11.52 -28.85 -7.09
CA GLY A 18 12.37 -27.78 -6.55
C GLY A 18 12.81 -26.73 -7.58
N SER A 19 13.05 -27.08 -8.85
CA SER A 19 13.40 -26.11 -9.91
C SER A 19 12.19 -25.27 -10.32
N VAL A 20 11.00 -25.88 -10.42
CA VAL A 20 9.75 -25.17 -10.77
C VAL A 20 9.35 -24.19 -9.67
N ILE A 21 9.45 -24.59 -8.40
CA ILE A 21 9.21 -23.69 -7.25
C ILE A 21 10.25 -22.57 -7.20
N LYS A 22 11.54 -22.86 -7.49
CA LYS A 22 12.59 -21.83 -7.57
C LYS A 22 12.30 -20.80 -8.64
N GLU A 23 11.89 -21.25 -9.83
CA GLU A 23 11.60 -20.40 -10.98
C GLU A 23 10.34 -19.54 -10.76
N LEU A 24 9.32 -20.09 -10.08
CA LEU A 24 8.16 -19.35 -9.59
C LEU A 24 8.52 -18.29 -8.55
N THR A 25 9.35 -18.62 -7.55
CA THR A 25 9.80 -17.64 -6.55
C THR A 25 10.70 -16.54 -7.13
N GLY A 26 11.52 -16.88 -8.12
CA GLY A 26 12.32 -15.91 -8.86
C GLY A 26 11.44 -14.92 -9.63
N THR A 27 10.46 -15.45 -10.36
CA THR A 27 9.51 -14.64 -11.15
C THR A 27 8.63 -13.75 -10.28
N ALA A 28 8.13 -14.27 -9.15
CA ALA A 28 7.33 -13.51 -8.19
C ALA A 28 8.13 -12.36 -7.54
N SER A 29 9.40 -12.59 -7.22
CA SER A 29 10.30 -11.55 -6.69
C SER A 29 10.53 -10.43 -7.70
N ASP A 30 10.76 -10.75 -8.98
CA ASP A 30 10.95 -9.77 -10.03
C ASP A 30 9.68 -8.93 -10.30
N LEU A 31 8.51 -9.56 -10.23
CA LEU A 31 7.21 -8.87 -10.32
C LEU A 31 7.01 -7.89 -9.15
N ILE A 32 7.28 -8.31 -7.92
CA ILE A 32 7.15 -7.46 -6.73
C ILE A 32 8.13 -6.28 -6.80
N GLN A 33 9.37 -6.51 -7.21
CA GLN A 33 10.35 -5.43 -7.40
C GLN A 33 9.90 -4.44 -8.48
N SER A 34 9.29 -4.93 -9.56
CA SER A 34 8.72 -4.08 -10.62
C SER A 34 7.57 -3.22 -10.12
N GLU A 35 6.63 -3.79 -9.36
CA GLU A 35 5.52 -3.05 -8.76
C GLU A 35 5.99 -2.00 -7.76
N ILE A 36 6.99 -2.31 -6.92
CA ILE A 36 7.59 -1.33 -6.01
C ILE A 36 8.25 -0.19 -6.80
N SER A 37 8.94 -0.50 -7.89
CA SER A 37 9.59 0.51 -8.73
C SER A 37 8.57 1.37 -9.48
N LEU A 38 7.46 0.79 -9.93
CA LEU A 38 6.32 1.49 -10.52
C LEU A 38 5.62 2.37 -9.48
N LEU A 39 5.33 1.84 -8.29
CA LEU A 39 4.77 2.58 -7.17
C LEU A 39 5.64 3.80 -6.84
N LYS A 40 6.96 3.61 -6.75
CA LYS A 40 7.90 4.71 -6.49
C LYS A 40 7.89 5.75 -7.60
N THR A 41 7.74 5.33 -8.85
CA THR A 41 7.67 6.21 -10.01
C THR A 41 6.35 6.99 -10.03
N GLU A 42 5.23 6.32 -9.80
CA GLU A 42 3.90 6.92 -9.74
C GLU A 42 3.79 7.86 -8.53
N LEU A 43 4.42 7.53 -7.39
CA LEU A 43 4.55 8.43 -6.22
C LEU A 43 5.36 9.67 -6.57
N LYS A 44 6.48 9.50 -7.28
CA LYS A 44 7.32 10.62 -7.74
C LYS A 44 6.62 11.47 -8.79
N SER A 45 5.72 10.90 -9.60
CA SER A 45 4.86 11.61 -10.55
C SER A 45 3.61 12.22 -9.91
N ALA A 46 3.11 11.67 -8.80
CA ALA A 46 2.02 12.23 -8.00
C ALA A 46 2.50 13.35 -7.07
N ALA A 47 3.76 13.31 -6.62
CA ALA A 47 4.37 14.36 -5.81
C ALA A 47 4.31 15.77 -6.45
N PRO A 48 4.60 15.98 -7.75
CA PRO A 48 4.39 17.28 -8.40
C PRO A 48 2.90 17.62 -8.65
N ASN A 49 2.00 16.63 -8.63
CA ASN A 49 0.55 16.86 -8.64
C ASN A 49 0.03 17.32 -7.27
N MET A 50 0.82 17.20 -6.19
CA MET A 50 0.62 18.02 -4.99
C MET A 50 0.92 19.46 -5.39
N THR A 51 -0.13 20.15 -5.82
CA THR A 51 -0.04 21.51 -6.35
C THR A 51 0.81 22.40 -5.44
N LYS A 52 1.50 23.39 -6.01
CA LYS A 52 2.20 24.45 -5.27
C LYS A 52 1.34 25.02 -4.13
N HIS A 53 0.02 25.02 -4.31
CA HIS A 53 -0.96 25.39 -3.30
C HIS A 53 -0.92 24.49 -2.05
N ALA A 54 -0.80 23.16 -2.16
CA ALA A 54 -0.71 22.27 -1.01
C ALA A 54 0.55 22.54 -0.15
N ALA A 55 1.70 22.73 -0.80
CA ALA A 55 2.94 23.10 -0.12
C ALA A 55 2.84 24.47 0.56
N GLN A 56 2.27 25.46 -0.14
CA GLN A 56 2.01 26.78 0.42
C GLN A 56 1.01 26.74 1.60
N THR A 57 -0.06 25.96 1.50
CA THR A 57 -1.03 25.76 2.59
C THR A 57 -0.36 25.15 3.81
N GLY A 58 0.57 24.21 3.64
CA GLY A 58 1.35 23.68 4.76
C GLY A 58 2.19 24.75 5.47
N ILE A 59 2.90 25.59 4.70
CA ILE A 59 3.72 26.68 5.23
C ILE A 59 2.86 27.73 5.94
N TYR A 60 1.81 28.23 5.27
CA TYR A 60 0.91 29.23 5.86
C TYR A 60 0.14 28.68 7.04
N GLY A 61 -0.25 27.40 7.01
CA GLY A 61 -0.89 26.72 8.14
C GLY A 61 0.03 26.63 9.35
N ALA A 62 1.29 26.27 9.15
CA ALA A 62 2.28 26.25 10.24
C ALA A 62 2.53 27.65 10.81
N LEU A 63 2.66 28.66 9.94
CA LEU A 63 2.83 30.05 10.37
C LEU A 63 1.61 30.57 11.13
N PHE A 64 0.40 30.23 10.67
CA PHE A 64 -0.85 30.55 11.35
C PHE A 64 -0.93 29.87 12.73
N ALA A 65 -0.56 28.60 12.83
CA ALA A 65 -0.55 27.87 14.09
C ALA A 65 0.37 28.54 15.13
N ILE A 66 1.59 28.90 14.73
CA ILE A 66 2.55 29.58 15.63
C ILE A 66 2.04 30.97 16.02
N SER A 67 1.57 31.75 15.05
CA SER A 67 1.06 33.12 15.30
C SER A 67 -0.25 33.15 16.08
N SER A 68 -1.00 32.04 16.16
CA SER A 68 -2.21 31.92 16.96
C SER A 68 -1.95 31.78 18.47
N LEU A 69 -0.74 31.37 18.90
CA LEU A 69 -0.43 31.12 20.32
C LEU A 69 -0.60 32.36 21.22
N PRO A 70 -0.14 33.56 20.84
CA PRO A 70 -0.40 34.77 21.62
C PRO A 70 -1.89 35.13 21.68
N LEU A 71 -2.65 34.89 20.60
CA LEU A 71 -4.10 35.12 20.55
C LEU A 71 -4.86 34.17 21.49
N LEU A 72 -4.48 32.89 21.50
CA LEU A 72 -4.99 31.89 22.45
C LEU A 72 -4.71 32.32 23.89
N THR A 73 -3.48 32.73 24.18
CA THR A 73 -3.08 33.22 25.50
C THR A 73 -3.91 34.44 25.92
N PHE A 74 -4.07 35.41 25.01
CA PHE A 74 -4.90 36.59 25.23
C PHE A 74 -6.35 36.24 25.51
N ALA A 75 -6.94 35.32 24.74
CA ALA A 75 -8.32 34.87 24.93
C ALA A 75 -8.51 34.20 26.30
N VAL A 76 -7.60 33.32 26.71
CA VAL A 76 -7.67 32.64 28.01
C VAL A 76 -7.54 33.62 29.17
N ILE A 77 -6.59 34.57 29.11
CA ILE A 77 -6.41 35.58 30.15
C ILE A 77 -7.61 36.52 30.19
N GLY A 78 -8.08 37.01 29.04
CA GLY A 78 -9.20 37.93 28.92
C GLY A 78 -10.51 37.33 29.46
N LEU A 79 -10.84 36.10 29.07
CA LEU A 79 -12.00 35.39 29.64
C LEU A 79 -11.77 35.07 31.13
N GLY A 80 -10.53 34.75 31.53
CA GLY A 80 -10.18 34.50 32.92
C GLY A 80 -10.52 35.67 33.83
N ILE A 81 -10.19 36.89 33.39
CA ILE A 81 -10.55 38.12 34.10
C ILE A 81 -12.08 38.31 34.13
N LEU A 82 -12.76 38.05 33.01
CA LEU A 82 -14.23 38.17 32.92
C LEU A 82 -14.95 37.18 33.86
N PHE A 83 -14.37 36.00 34.08
CA PHE A 83 -14.87 35.00 35.02
C PHE A 83 -14.32 35.16 36.45
N GLY A 84 -13.79 36.34 36.82
CA GLY A 84 -13.34 36.60 38.19
C GLY A 84 -12.06 35.86 38.58
N GLY A 85 -11.17 35.60 37.63
CA GLY A 85 -9.89 34.91 37.84
C GLY A 85 -9.92 33.40 37.57
N MET A 86 -11.04 32.86 37.06
CA MET A 86 -11.18 31.43 36.76
C MET A 86 -10.50 31.02 35.44
N TYR A 87 -9.18 31.13 35.36
CA TYR A 87 -8.40 30.83 34.14
C TYR A 87 -8.57 29.38 33.63
N TRP A 88 -8.82 28.43 34.54
CA TRP A 88 -9.05 27.02 34.18
C TRP A 88 -10.31 26.85 33.33
N LEU A 89 -11.39 27.58 33.66
CA LEU A 89 -12.65 27.54 32.93
C LEU A 89 -12.50 28.20 31.57
N SER A 90 -11.79 29.33 31.53
CA SER A 90 -11.47 30.04 30.29
C SER A 90 -10.65 29.19 29.32
N ALA A 91 -9.63 28.49 29.82
CA ALA A 91 -8.83 27.56 29.02
C ALA A 91 -9.69 26.43 28.44
N LEU A 92 -10.64 25.90 29.23
CA LEU A 92 -11.55 24.85 28.78
C LEU A 92 -12.50 25.34 27.69
N VAL A 93 -13.06 26.54 27.85
CA VAL A 93 -13.97 27.15 26.85
C VAL A 93 -13.22 27.45 25.55
N VAL A 94 -12.07 28.13 25.62
CA VAL A 94 -11.27 28.46 24.43
C VAL A 94 -10.78 27.19 23.74
N GLY A 95 -10.27 26.22 24.52
CA GLY A 95 -9.85 24.92 24.01
C GLY A 95 -10.98 24.16 23.32
N ALA A 96 -12.18 24.13 23.92
CA ALA A 96 -13.36 23.50 23.33
C ALA A 96 -13.76 24.16 22.00
N LEU A 97 -13.73 25.49 21.93
CA LEU A 97 -14.01 26.22 20.68
C LEU A 97 -12.99 25.91 19.60
N CYS A 98 -11.70 25.93 19.93
CA CYS A 98 -10.63 25.58 18.99
C CYS A 98 -10.73 24.12 18.54
N ALA A 99 -11.04 23.20 19.45
CA ALA A 99 -11.23 21.78 19.12
C ALA A 99 -12.47 21.56 18.24
N ALA A 100 -13.57 22.30 18.46
CA ALA A 100 -14.76 22.21 17.62
C ALA A 100 -14.47 22.71 16.20
N VAL A 101 -13.85 23.88 16.05
CA VAL A 101 -13.52 24.46 14.75
C VAL A 101 -12.46 23.61 14.03
N GLY A 102 -11.35 23.31 14.70
CA GLY A 102 -10.27 22.49 14.15
C GLY A 102 -10.73 21.07 13.82
N GLY A 103 -11.54 20.47 14.70
CA GLY A 103 -12.15 19.16 14.49
C GLY A 103 -13.10 19.15 13.30
N TYR A 104 -13.92 20.19 13.13
CA TYR A 104 -14.79 20.33 11.96
C TYR A 104 -13.98 20.37 10.66
N PHE A 105 -12.99 21.26 10.55
CA PHE A 105 -12.16 21.35 9.35
C PHE A 105 -11.33 20.08 9.11
N GLY A 106 -10.76 19.50 10.17
CA GLY A 106 -9.98 18.26 10.10
C GLY A 106 -10.85 17.08 9.65
N TYR A 107 -12.06 16.98 10.17
CA TYR A 107 -13.01 15.94 9.77
C TYR A 107 -13.42 16.08 8.30
N HIS A 108 -13.69 17.30 7.82
CA HIS A 108 -13.99 17.55 6.41
C HIS A 108 -12.79 17.27 5.49
N ALA A 109 -11.58 17.66 5.89
CA ALA A 109 -10.36 17.34 5.16
C ALA A 109 -10.14 15.82 5.07
N PHE A 110 -10.32 15.10 6.19
CA PHE A 110 -10.22 13.65 6.22
C PHE A 110 -11.28 12.96 5.36
N GLN A 111 -12.54 13.42 5.42
CA GLN A 111 -13.59 12.91 4.56
C GLN A 111 -13.31 13.16 3.08
N LYS A 112 -12.76 14.33 2.75
CA LYS A 112 -12.37 14.65 1.38
C LYS A 112 -11.27 13.70 0.89
N LEU A 113 -10.25 13.43 1.69
CA LEU A 113 -9.19 12.46 1.36
C LEU A 113 -9.68 11.02 1.29
N LYS A 114 -10.71 10.66 2.06
CA LYS A 114 -11.34 9.34 1.98
C LYS A 114 -12.15 9.16 0.69
N ASN A 115 -12.73 10.25 0.18
CA ASN A 115 -13.59 10.26 -0.99
C ASN A 115 -12.82 10.58 -2.29
N GLU A 116 -11.72 11.33 -2.20
CA GLU A 116 -10.72 11.46 -3.27
C GLU A 116 -9.89 10.17 -3.27
N ASP A 117 -10.15 9.34 -4.27
CA ASP A 117 -9.43 8.11 -4.51
C ASP A 117 -7.95 8.46 -4.75
N LEU A 118 -7.10 8.32 -3.73
CA LEU A 118 -5.64 8.24 -3.89
C LEU A 118 -5.28 6.90 -4.55
N THR A 119 -6.03 6.52 -5.58
CA THR A 119 -5.86 5.28 -6.30
C THR A 119 -4.67 5.40 -7.21
N PHE A 120 -3.60 4.74 -6.79
CA PHE A 120 -2.60 4.20 -7.69
C PHE A 120 -3.28 3.14 -8.57
N THR A 121 -4.00 3.58 -9.61
CA THR A 121 -4.79 2.72 -10.50
C THR A 121 -3.91 1.62 -11.09
N ARG A 122 -2.65 1.93 -11.43
CA ARG A 122 -1.73 0.94 -11.98
C ARG A 122 -1.24 -0.08 -10.96
N THR A 123 -1.01 0.32 -9.71
CA THR A 123 -0.66 -0.63 -8.63
C THR A 123 -1.81 -1.59 -8.34
N ARG A 124 -3.06 -1.10 -8.34
CA ARG A 124 -4.24 -1.96 -8.15
C ARG A 124 -4.40 -2.98 -9.28
N ASP A 125 -4.17 -2.54 -10.52
CA ASP A 125 -4.21 -3.43 -11.68
C ASP A 125 -3.08 -4.47 -11.69
N GLY A 126 -1.90 -4.11 -11.18
CA GLY A 126 -0.78 -5.03 -11.00
C GLY A 126 -1.11 -6.15 -10.03
N ILE A 127 -1.59 -5.78 -8.83
CA ILE A 127 -1.98 -6.74 -7.79
C ILE A 127 -3.13 -7.64 -8.28
N ALA A 128 -4.13 -7.07 -8.96
CA ALA A 128 -5.23 -7.85 -9.52
C ALA A 128 -4.73 -8.88 -10.55
N LYS A 129 -3.78 -8.52 -11.41
CA LYS A 129 -3.17 -9.46 -12.37
C LYS A 129 -2.34 -10.54 -11.68
N ALA A 130 -1.59 -10.19 -10.63
CA ALA A 130 -0.78 -11.16 -9.88
C ALA A 130 -1.66 -12.23 -9.24
N VAL A 131 -2.78 -11.83 -8.61
CA VAL A 131 -3.78 -12.75 -8.05
C VAL A 131 -4.36 -13.65 -9.14
N TYR A 132 -4.76 -13.07 -10.28
CA TYR A 132 -5.34 -13.84 -11.39
C TYR A 132 -4.37 -14.87 -11.97
N PHE A 133 -3.08 -14.51 -12.10
CA PHE A 133 -2.05 -15.41 -12.60
C PHE A 133 -1.83 -16.61 -11.67
N ILE A 134 -1.82 -16.38 -10.36
CA ILE A 134 -1.68 -17.45 -9.35
C ILE A 134 -2.90 -18.39 -9.39
N GLU A 135 -4.10 -17.84 -9.48
CA GLU A 135 -5.34 -18.64 -9.55
C GLU A 135 -5.35 -19.54 -10.80
N SER A 136 -4.95 -19.00 -11.96
CA SER A 136 -4.90 -19.76 -13.21
C SER A 136 -3.90 -20.93 -13.18
N LYS A 137 -2.73 -20.75 -12.55
CA LYS A 137 -1.71 -21.79 -12.39
C LYS A 137 -2.14 -22.91 -11.45
N ILE A 138 -2.89 -22.58 -10.39
CA ILE A 138 -3.45 -23.58 -9.46
C ILE A 138 -4.46 -24.48 -10.19
N HIS A 139 -5.28 -23.91 -11.07
CA HIS A 139 -6.23 -24.67 -11.90
C HIS A 139 -5.54 -25.55 -12.94
N GLU A 140 -4.47 -25.08 -13.57
CA GLU A 140 -3.65 -25.83 -14.53
C GLU A 140 -3.02 -27.07 -13.87
N VAL A 141 -2.40 -26.91 -12.70
CA VAL A 141 -1.78 -28.01 -11.94
C VAL A 141 -2.82 -29.01 -11.43
N LYS A 142 -3.97 -28.53 -10.93
CA LYS A 142 -5.06 -29.39 -10.46
C LYS A 142 -5.62 -30.27 -11.58
N ASN A 143 -5.75 -29.74 -12.79
CA ASN A 143 -6.24 -30.48 -13.95
C ASN A 143 -5.19 -31.44 -14.52
N ALA A 144 -3.91 -31.05 -14.56
CA ALA A 144 -2.81 -31.94 -14.95
C ALA A 144 -2.69 -33.15 -14.00
N SER A 145 -2.95 -32.95 -12.70
CA SER A 145 -2.98 -34.03 -11.69
C SER A 145 -4.18 -34.98 -11.83
N HIS A 146 -5.27 -34.58 -12.48
CA HIS A 146 -6.45 -35.43 -12.72
C HIS A 146 -6.44 -36.08 -14.11
N GLY A 147 -5.64 -35.57 -15.07
CA GLY A 147 -5.51 -36.15 -16.42
C GLY A 147 -4.56 -37.35 -16.52
N GLY A 148 -3.60 -37.47 -15.59
CA GLY A 148 -2.58 -38.54 -15.61
C GLY A 148 -3.06 -39.94 -15.17
N THR A 149 -4.29 -40.09 -14.68
CA THR A 149 -4.82 -41.37 -14.17
C THR A 149 -5.62 -42.17 -15.21
N ASN A 150 -5.78 -41.67 -16.45
CA ASN A 150 -6.63 -42.31 -17.46
C ASN A 150 -5.89 -42.92 -18.67
N GLU A 151 -4.56 -42.95 -18.67
CA GLU A 151 -3.78 -43.50 -19.81
C GLU A 151 -3.05 -44.83 -19.48
N SER A 152 -3.26 -45.43 -18.31
CA SER A 152 -2.65 -46.73 -17.94
C SER A 152 -3.62 -47.92 -18.01
N ASN A 153 -4.69 -47.85 -18.82
CA ASN A 153 -5.67 -48.93 -18.96
C ASN A 153 -5.92 -49.35 -20.42
N HIS A 154 -4.89 -49.31 -21.25
CA HIS A 154 -4.97 -49.85 -22.62
C HIS A 154 -3.68 -50.59 -23.02
N ILE A 155 -3.18 -51.47 -22.15
CA ILE A 155 -2.27 -52.53 -22.56
C ILE A 155 -2.64 -53.79 -21.77
N HIS A 156 -3.57 -54.57 -22.28
CA HIS A 156 -3.68 -56.02 -22.06
C HIS A 156 -4.64 -56.61 -23.09
#